data_AF-A0A1H4I497-F1
#
_entry.id   AF-A0A1H4I497-F1
#
_cell.length_a   1.000
_cell.length_b   1.000
_cell.length_c   1.000
_cell.angle_alpha   90.00
_cell.angle_beta   90.00
_cell.angle_gamma   90.00
#
_symmetry.space_group_name_H-M   'P 1'
#
loop_
_entity.id
_entity.type
_entity.pdbx_description
1 polymer ?
#
loop_
_entity_poly.entity_id
_entity_poly.type
_entity_poly.pdbx_seq_one_letter_code
_entity_poly.pdbx_strand_id
1 'polypeptide(L)'
;MDSLTQTWVNDYLDLYNYARTIEDSEWAEDILRKLQDQKDALLEEERKAILLRELLTSYDRINKQLVDIFSKLRVASEGYQTESLQEQWFKLKLMRIDVSRKILQHK
;
A
#
# COMPACT_ATOMS: atom_id res chain seq x y z
N MET A 1 9.75 0.08 -13.30
CA MET A 1 9.49 -0.98 -14.30
C MET A 1 10.74 -1.82 -14.36
N ASP A 2 10.66 -3.05 -13.87
CA ASP A 2 11.79 -3.96 -13.90
C ASP A 2 12.12 -4.34 -15.35
N SER A 3 13.40 -4.60 -15.63
CA SER A 3 13.88 -4.98 -16.96
C SER A 3 13.12 -6.18 -17.54
N LEU A 4 12.69 -7.11 -16.68
CA LEU A 4 11.91 -8.29 -17.06
C LEU A 4 10.50 -7.93 -17.54
N THR A 5 9.82 -6.98 -16.89
CA THR A 5 8.48 -6.52 -17.30
C THR A 5 8.53 -5.82 -18.66
N GLN A 6 9.59 -5.05 -18.92
CA GLN A 6 9.80 -4.41 -20.22
C GLN A 6 10.02 -5.41 -21.35
N THR A 7 10.88 -6.42 -21.13
CA THR A 7 11.09 -7.49 -22.10
C THR A 7 9.79 -8.23 -22.39
N TRP A 8 9.03 -8.60 -21.35
CA TRP A 8 7.76 -9.30 -21.51
C TRP A 8 6.72 -8.49 -22.31
N VAL A 9 6.60 -7.17 -22.03
CA VAL A 9 5.70 -6.30 -22.81
C VAL A 9 6.14 -6.24 -24.27
N ASN A 10 7.44 -6.10 -24.52
CA ASN A 10 7.97 -6.06 -25.89
C ASN A 10 7.70 -7.37 -26.64
N ASP A 11 7.91 -8.53 -26.01
CA ASP A 11 7.63 -9.83 -26.61
C ASP A 11 6.14 -9.96 -27.00
N TYR A 12 5.23 -9.48 -26.17
CA TYR A 12 3.79 -9.48 -26.47
C TYR A 12 3.42 -8.49 -27.58
N LEU A 13 4.13 -7.35 -27.68
CA LEU A 13 3.95 -6.40 -28.79
C LEU A 13 4.46 -6.98 -30.11
N ASP A 14 5.57 -7.73 -30.09
CA ASP A 14 6.08 -8.43 -31.26
C ASP A 14 5.09 -9.51 -31.73
N LEU A 15 4.53 -10.29 -30.81
CA LEU A 15 3.48 -11.26 -31.12
C LEU A 15 2.22 -10.60 -31.69
N TYR A 16 1.81 -9.45 -31.13
CA TYR A 16 0.67 -8.68 -31.65
C TYR A 16 0.91 -8.20 -33.08
N ASN A 17 2.10 -7.68 -33.36
CA ASN A 17 2.48 -7.23 -34.70
C ASN A 17 2.50 -8.40 -35.69
N TYR A 18 2.99 -9.57 -35.26
CA TYR A 18 2.98 -10.77 -36.07
C TYR A 18 1.55 -11.28 -36.33
N ALA A 19 0.68 -11.31 -35.31
CA ALA A 19 -0.74 -11.67 -35.44
C ALA A 19 -1.44 -10.78 -36.49
N ARG A 20 -1.19 -9.47 -36.45
CA ARG A 20 -1.71 -8.53 -37.45
C ARG A 20 -1.17 -8.77 -38.85
N THR A 21 0.08 -9.21 -38.97
CA THR A 21 0.71 -9.50 -40.27
C THR A 21 0.07 -10.70 -40.96
N ILE A 22 -0.38 -11.69 -40.18
CA ILE A 22 -1.09 -12.87 -40.69
C ILE A 22 -2.62 -12.69 -40.71
N GLU A 23 -3.11 -11.47 -40.46
CA GLU A 23 -4.54 -11.11 -40.40
C GLU A 23 -5.37 -11.89 -39.35
N ASP A 24 -4.70 -12.48 -38.36
CA ASP A 24 -5.34 -13.20 -37.26
C ASP A 24 -5.84 -12.21 -36.21
N SER A 25 -7.07 -11.74 -36.44
CA SER A 25 -7.71 -10.73 -35.59
C SER A 25 -8.12 -11.27 -34.22
N GLU A 26 -8.48 -12.57 -34.14
CA GLU A 26 -8.85 -13.22 -32.88
C GLU A 26 -7.62 -13.31 -31.96
N TRP A 27 -6.48 -13.74 -32.51
CA TRP A 27 -5.25 -13.82 -31.76
C TRP A 27 -4.72 -12.44 -31.34
N ALA A 28 -4.82 -11.43 -32.20
CA ALA A 28 -4.44 -10.06 -31.87
C ALA A 28 -5.28 -9.50 -30.70
N GLU A 29 -6.59 -9.79 -30.68
CA GLU A 29 -7.49 -9.37 -29.61
C GLU A 29 -7.22 -10.11 -28.28
N ASP A 30 -6.90 -11.41 -28.35
CA ASP A 30 -6.45 -12.19 -27.19
C ASP A 30 -5.16 -11.62 -26.56
N ILE A 31 -4.20 -11.21 -27.39
CA ILE A 31 -2.95 -10.61 -26.93
C ILE A 31 -3.21 -9.28 -26.20
N LEU A 32 -4.10 -8.44 -26.76
CA LEU A 32 -4.48 -7.17 -26.12
C LEU A 32 -5.16 -7.39 -24.77
N ARG A 33 -6.07 -8.36 -24.67
CA ARG A 33 -6.73 -8.71 -23.40
C ARG A 33 -5.70 -9.12 -22.33
N LYS A 34 -4.76 -9.99 -22.68
CA LYS A 34 -3.69 -10.42 -21.76
C LYS A 34 -2.80 -9.26 -21.30
N LEU A 35 -2.44 -8.36 -22.21
CA LEU A 35 -1.67 -7.15 -21.89
C LEU A 35 -2.44 -6.23 -20.93
N GLN A 36 -3.75 -6.07 -21.14
CA GLN A 36 -4.61 -5.26 -20.30
C GLN A 36 -4.77 -5.88 -18.90
N ASP A 37 -5.07 -7.17 -18.81
CA ASP A 37 -5.24 -7.88 -17.54
C ASP A 37 -3.96 -7.79 -16.70
N GLN A 38 -2.79 -7.94 -17.32
CA GLN A 38 -1.52 -7.81 -16.61
C GLN A 38 -1.26 -6.38 -16.15
N LYS A 39 -1.57 -5.38 -16.98
CA LYS A 39 -1.45 -3.97 -16.57
C LYS A 39 -2.34 -3.69 -15.35
N ASP A 40 -3.58 -4.15 -15.37
CA ASP A 40 -4.53 -3.92 -14.29
C ASP A 40 -4.08 -4.64 -13.00
N ALA A 41 -3.54 -5.87 -13.11
CA ALA A 41 -2.96 -6.59 -11.99
C ALA A 41 -1.76 -5.84 -11.37
N LEU A 42 -0.82 -5.34 -12.19
CA LEU A 42 0.34 -4.58 -11.73
C LEU A 42 -0.07 -3.26 -11.06
N LEU A 43 -1.06 -2.55 -11.61
CA LEU A 43 -1.59 -1.33 -11.02
C LEU A 43 -2.25 -1.59 -9.67
N GLU A 44 -2.98 -2.70 -9.54
CA GLU A 44 -3.61 -3.08 -8.27
C GLU A 44 -2.57 -3.45 -7.21
N GLU A 45 -1.50 -4.15 -7.59
CA GLU A 45 -0.38 -4.46 -6.71
C GLU A 45 0.36 -3.19 -6.26
N GLU A 46 0.62 -2.26 -7.18
CA GLU A 46 1.23 -0.97 -6.87
C GLU A 46 0.35 -0.14 -5.92
N ARG A 47 -0.97 -0.10 -6.14
CA ARG A 47 -1.92 0.56 -5.23
C ARG A 47 -1.88 -0.03 -3.84
N LYS A 48 -1.86 -1.37 -3.72
CA LYS A 48 -1.75 -2.05 -2.42
C LYS A 48 -0.42 -1.74 -1.74
N ALA A 49 0.69 -1.72 -2.48
CA ALA A 49 2.00 -1.38 -1.95
C ALA A 49 2.05 0.07 -1.42
N ILE A 50 1.48 1.03 -2.16
CA ILE A 50 1.36 2.43 -1.73
C ILE A 50 0.54 2.51 -0.44
N LEU A 51 -0.64 1.90 -0.41
CA LEU A 51 -1.52 1.91 0.75
C LEU A 51 -0.85 1.28 1.99
N LEU A 52 -0.16 0.16 1.82
CA LEU A 52 0.59 -0.49 2.90
C LEU A 52 1.69 0.44 3.44
N ARG A 53 2.41 1.14 2.55
CA ARG A 53 3.44 2.12 2.94
C ARG A 53 2.87 3.29 3.72
N GLU A 54 1.71 3.81 3.33
CA GLU A 54 0.99 4.86 4.05
C GLU A 54 0.56 4.38 5.44
N LEU A 55 0.02 3.16 5.55
CA LEU A 55 -0.36 2.55 6.82
C LEU A 55 0.85 2.38 7.76
N LEU A 56 1.97 1.91 7.24
CA LEU A 56 3.23 1.80 8.01
C LEU A 56 3.72 3.16 8.49
N THR A 57 3.68 4.17 7.62
CA THR A 57 4.05 5.55 7.99
C THR A 57 3.15 6.11 9.09
N SER A 58 1.84 5.85 9.01
CA SER A 58 0.87 6.22 10.04
C SER A 58 1.14 5.51 11.36
N TYR A 59 1.44 4.21 11.31
CA TYR A 59 1.80 3.40 12.47
C TYR A 59 3.01 3.96 13.21
N ASP A 60 4.07 4.30 12.48
CA ASP A 60 5.29 4.90 13.04
C ASP A 60 5.01 6.26 13.69
N ARG A 61 4.18 7.09 13.05
CA ARG A 61 3.77 8.38 13.62
C ARG A 61 3.02 8.21 14.94
N ILE A 62 2.05 7.29 14.99
CA ILE A 62 1.27 7.00 16.21
C ILE A 62 2.20 6.50 17.31
N ASN A 63 3.17 5.64 16.99
CA ASN A 63 4.14 5.15 17.96
C ASN A 63 5.02 6.27 18.53
N LYS A 64 5.51 7.19 17.69
CA LYS A 64 6.26 8.37 18.17
C LYS A 64 5.41 9.20 19.13
N GLN A 65 4.15 9.47 18.78
CA GLN A 65 3.23 10.21 19.64
C GLN A 65 2.95 9.48 20.97
N LEU A 66 2.85 8.15 20.96
CA LEU A 66 2.70 7.36 22.19
C LEU A 66 3.91 7.50 23.11
N VAL A 67 5.13 7.46 22.57
CA VAL A 67 6.37 7.67 23.33
C VAL A 67 6.40 9.09 23.91
N ASP A 68 6.05 10.09 23.12
CA ASP A 68 6.02 11.49 23.56
C ASP A 68 5.00 11.69 24.69
N ILE A 69 3.78 11.16 24.56
CA ILE A 69 2.77 11.28 25.61
C ILE A 69 3.21 10.53 26.88
N PHE A 70 3.82 9.36 26.73
CA PHE A 70 4.36 8.63 27.87
C PHE A 70 5.46 9.41 28.60
N SER A 71 6.34 10.09 27.86
CA SER A 71 7.35 10.95 28.45
C SER A 71 6.74 12.12 29.23
N LYS A 72 5.67 12.74 28.72
CA LYS A 72 4.93 13.82 29.38
C LYS A 72 4.22 13.33 30.64
N LEU A 73 3.59 12.16 30.59
CA LEU A 73 2.96 11.52 31.75
C LEU A 73 3.95 11.24 32.87
N ARG A 74 5.20 10.88 32.53
CA ARG A 74 6.26 10.63 33.54
C ARG A 74 6.72 11.89 34.26
N VAL A 75 6.61 13.05 33.62
CA VAL A 75 7.07 14.34 34.17
C VAL A 75 5.91 15.11 34.84
N ALA A 76 4.67 14.84 34.46
CA ALA A 76 3.49 15.49 35.02
C ALA A 76 3.26 15.05 36.48
N SER A 77 3.32 16.01 37.41
CA SER A 77 2.84 15.83 38.79
C SER A 77 1.31 15.82 38.81
N GLU A 78 0.71 15.03 39.71
CA GLU A 78 -0.72 14.74 39.80
C GLU A 78 -1.61 15.98 39.65
N GLY A 79 -2.54 15.94 38.69
CA GLY A 79 -3.49 17.01 38.39
C GLY A 79 -4.27 16.78 37.09
N TYR A 80 -5.14 17.73 36.72
CA TYR A 80 -6.04 17.66 35.55
C TYR A 80 -5.33 17.43 34.21
N GLN A 81 -4.06 17.84 34.09
CA GLN A 81 -3.25 17.57 32.90
C GLN A 81 -2.92 16.08 32.71
N THR A 82 -2.85 15.31 33.79
CA THR A 82 -2.56 13.88 33.74
C THR A 82 -3.75 13.10 33.15
N GLU A 83 -4.98 13.45 33.51
CA GLU A 83 -6.20 12.84 32.94
C GLU A 83 -6.30 13.10 31.43
N SER A 84 -6.08 14.34 30.99
CA SER A 84 -6.09 14.68 29.56
C SER A 84 -5.03 13.91 28.77
N LEU A 85 -3.83 13.75 29.32
CA LEU A 85 -2.76 12.97 28.69
C LEU A 85 -3.09 11.47 28.64
N GLN A 86 -3.74 10.92 29.67
CA GLN A 86 -4.20 9.53 29.68
C GLN A 86 -5.26 9.27 28.61
N GLU A 87 -6.23 10.17 28.43
CA GLU A 87 -7.23 10.07 27.36
C GLU A 87 -6.60 10.09 25.97
N GLN A 88 -5.64 11.01 25.74
CA GLN A 88 -4.93 11.09 24.47
C GLN A 88 -4.12 9.81 24.19
N TRP A 89 -3.46 9.27 25.22
CA TRP A 89 -2.74 8.00 25.11
C TRP A 89 -3.68 6.83 24.75
N PHE A 90 -4.86 6.77 25.38
CA PHE A 90 -5.85 5.74 25.08
C PHE A 90 -6.37 5.84 23.64
N LYS A 91 -6.66 7.05 23.16
CA LYS A 91 -7.05 7.30 21.76
C LYS A 91 -5.95 6.85 20.80
N LEU A 92 -4.70 7.21 21.04
CA LEU A 92 -3.57 6.78 20.21
C LEU A 92 -3.39 5.26 20.21
N LYS A 93 -3.61 4.58 21.34
CA LYS A 93 -3.60 3.12 21.38
C LYS A 93 -4.67 2.49 20.49
N LEU A 94 -5.90 3.01 20.53
CA LEU A 94 -6.98 2.53 19.68
C LEU A 94 -6.65 2.74 18.20
N MET A 95 -6.14 3.92 17.85
CA MET A 95 -5.69 4.21 16.48
C MET A 95 -4.58 3.25 16.04
N ARG A 96 -3.60 2.97 16.91
CA ARG A 96 -2.53 2.02 16.61
C ARG A 96 -3.08 0.62 16.30
N ILE A 97 -4.03 0.15 17.10
CA ILE A 97 -4.68 -1.17 16.91
C ILE A 97 -5.45 -1.21 15.58
N ASP A 98 -6.16 -0.13 15.24
CA ASP A 98 -6.86 -0.02 13.96
C ASP A 98 -5.90 -0.09 12.76
N VAL A 99 -4.83 0.72 12.80
CA VAL A 99 -3.80 0.72 11.75
C VAL A 99 -3.10 -0.63 11.67
N SER A 100 -2.77 -1.29 12.78
CA SER A 100 -2.21 -2.64 12.77
C SER A 100 -3.13 -3.66 12.10
N ARG A 101 -4.44 -3.59 12.36
CA ARG A 101 -5.41 -4.49 11.70
C ARG A 101 -5.44 -4.24 10.19
N LYS A 102 -5.43 -2.97 9.76
CA LYS A 102 -5.38 -2.61 8.34
C LYS A 102 -4.11 -3.10 7.67
N ILE A 103 -2.95 -2.98 8.33
CA ILE A 103 -1.67 -3.52 7.83
C ILE A 103 -1.79 -5.04 7.62
N LEU A 104 -2.33 -5.78 8.59
CA LEU A 104 -2.50 -7.23 8.48
C LEU A 104 -3.46 -7.66 7.35
N GLN A 105 -4.40 -6.81 6.96
CA GLN A 105 -5.30 -7.08 5.84
C GLN A 105 -4.66 -6.85 4.47
N HIS A 106 -3.57 -6.08 4.42
CA HIS A 106 -2.88 -5.67 3.18
C HIS A 106 -1.48 -6.29 3.06
N LYS A 107 -1.14 -7.23 3.95
CA LYS A 107 0.12 -7.96 3.98
C LYS A 107 -0.12 -9.41 3.57
#